data_AF-A0A956DN62-F1
#
_entry.id   AF-A0A956DN62-F1
#
_cell.length_a   1.000
_cell.length_b   1.000
_cell.length_c   1.000
_cell.angle_alpha   90.00
_cell.angle_beta   90.00
_cell.angle_gamma   90.00
#
_symmetry.space_group_name_H-M   'P 1'
#
loop_
_entity.id
_entity.type
_entity.pdbx_description
1 polymer ?
#
loop_
_entity_poly.entity_id
_entity_poly.type
_entity_poly.pdbx_seq_one_letter_code
_entity_poly.pdbx_strand_id
1 'polypeptide(L)' 'LVGTPYYCSPEQATSDKEIDYRSDLWSFAVIIYRCLTGELPFTGNKLGALLLNIMHAPLPVPS' A
#
# COMPACT_ATOMS: atom_id res chain seq x y z
N LEU A 1 -8.89 -3.67 -13.40
CA LEU A 1 -8.14 -3.55 -12.14
C LEU A 1 -9.12 -3.86 -11.00
N VAL A 2 -9.24 -5.13 -10.61
CA VAL A 2 -10.10 -5.54 -9.50
C VAL A 2 -9.19 -5.64 -8.28
N GLY A 3 -9.24 -4.61 -7.46
CA GLY A 3 -8.40 -4.42 -6.27
C GLY A 3 -8.43 -2.96 -5.86
N THR A 4 -8.72 -2.68 -4.59
CA THR A 4 -8.67 -1.33 -4.03
C THR A 4 -7.18 -0.95 -3.93
N PRO A 5 -6.67 0.00 -4.74
CA PRO A 5 -5.23 0.21 -4.96
C PRO A 5 -4.45 0.61 -3.70
N TYR A 6 -5.15 0.96 -2.62
CA TYR A 6 -4.59 1.30 -1.33
C TYR A 6 -3.91 0.14 -0.60
N TYR A 7 -4.18 -1.11 -1.00
CA TYR A 7 -3.56 -2.31 -0.42
C TYR A 7 -2.44 -2.88 -1.30
N CYS A 8 -2.22 -2.30 -2.48
CA CYS A 8 -1.21 -2.73 -3.43
C CYS A 8 0.18 -2.54 -2.83
N SER A 9 1.04 -3.53 -2.98
CA SER A 9 2.45 -3.41 -2.57
C SER A 9 3.26 -2.59 -3.57
N PRO A 10 4.42 -2.05 -3.17
CA PRO A 10 5.30 -1.28 -4.07
C PRO A 10 5.68 -2.07 -5.33
N GLU A 11 5.99 -3.36 -5.20
CA GLU A 11 6.33 -4.23 -6.32
C GLU A 11 5.16 -4.47 -7.28
N GLN A 12 3.94 -4.55 -6.75
CA GLN A 12 2.73 -4.59 -7.58
C GLN A 12 2.46 -3.23 -8.26
N ALA A 13 2.76 -2.12 -7.59
CA ALA A 13 2.60 -0.77 -8.14
C ALA A 13 3.58 -0.50 -9.30
N THR A 14 4.78 -1.07 -9.25
CA THR A 14 5.76 -1.00 -10.34
C THR A 14 5.51 -2.01 -11.47
N SER A 15 4.49 -2.87 -11.33
CA SER A 15 4.25 -4.01 -12.24
C SER A 15 5.49 -4.88 -12.41
N ASP A 16 6.18 -5.16 -11.30
CA ASP A 16 7.32 -6.07 -11.31
C ASP A 16 6.87 -7.49 -11.71
N LYS A 17 7.73 -8.23 -12.40
CA LYS A 17 7.44 -9.62 -12.81
C LYS A 17 7.56 -10.58 -11.64
N GLU A 18 8.36 -10.24 -10.63
CA GLU A 18 8.63 -11.08 -9.47
C GLU A 18 7.84 -10.56 -8.26
N ILE A 19 6.52 -10.82 -8.25
CA ILE A 19 5.67 -10.61 -7.07
C ILE A 19 5.68 -11.90 -6.25
N ASP A 20 6.21 -11.84 -5.03
CA ASP A 20 6.24 -12.97 -4.10
C ASP A 20 5.22 -12.80 -2.95
N TYR A 21 5.25 -13.72 -1.99
CA TYR A 21 4.36 -13.74 -0.82
C TYR A 21 4.48 -12.50 0.08
N ARG A 22 5.52 -11.65 -0.08
CA ARG A 22 5.68 -10.41 0.69
C ARG A 22 4.63 -9.37 0.31
N SER A 23 4.06 -9.48 -0.89
CA SER A 23 2.94 -8.64 -1.33
C SER A 23 1.69 -8.85 -0.49
N ASP A 24 1.42 -10.09 -0.09
CA ASP A 24 0.33 -10.42 0.84
C ASP A 24 0.63 -9.90 2.25
N LEU A 25 1.89 -9.98 2.69
CA LEU A 25 2.32 -9.42 3.98
C LEU A 25 2.16 -7.90 4.02
N TRP A 26 2.46 -7.20 2.92
CA TRP A 26 2.20 -5.78 2.77
C TRP A 26 0.71 -5.47 2.90
N SER A 27 -0.12 -6.15 2.10
CA SER A 27 -1.58 -5.97 2.12
C SER A 27 -2.15 -6.19 3.53
N PHE A 28 -1.66 -7.23 4.22
CA PHE A 28 -2.04 -7.53 5.60
C PHE A 28 -1.62 -6.44 6.59
N ALA A 29 -0.40 -5.90 6.46
CA ALA A 29 0.08 -4.80 7.30
C ALA A 29 -0.75 -3.53 7.11
N VAL A 30 -1.13 -3.19 5.86
CA VAL A 30 -2.03 -2.06 5.56
C VAL A 30 -3.41 -2.27 6.20
N ILE A 31 -3.94 -3.50 6.17
CA ILE A 31 -5.22 -3.83 6.83
C ILE A 31 -5.09 -3.65 8.35
N ILE A 32 -4.05 -4.21 8.97
CA ILE A 32 -3.82 -4.06 10.42
C ILE A 32 -3.70 -2.59 10.80
N TYR A 33 -2.89 -1.82 10.06
CA TYR A 33 -2.75 -0.38 10.30
C TYR A 33 -4.10 0.32 10.30
N ARG A 34 -4.94 0.03 9.31
CA ARG A 34 -6.29 0.59 9.22
C ARG A 34 -7.22 0.12 10.33
N CYS A 35 -7.11 -1.14 10.76
CA CYS A 35 -7.87 -1.65 11.89
C CYS A 35 -7.49 -0.98 13.21
N LEU A 36 -6.21 -0.65 13.39
CA LEU A 36 -5.71 -0.03 14.62
C LEU A 36 -5.94 1.49 14.66
N THR A 37 -5.74 2.17 13.54
CA THR A 37 -5.78 3.65 13.47
C THR A 37 -7.10 4.20 12.93
N GLY A 38 -7.89 3.37 12.24
CA GLY A 38 -9.06 3.81 11.48
C GLY A 38 -8.73 4.46 10.12
N GLU A 39 -7.46 4.73 9.84
CA GLU A 39 -7.00 5.45 8.65
C GLU A 39 -6.13 4.57 7.74
N LEU A 40 -5.98 4.96 6.48
CA LEU A 40 -5.06 4.29 5.56
C LEU A 40 -3.64 4.83 5.73
N PRO A 41 -2.61 3.98 5.69
CA PRO A 41 -1.22 4.43 5.83
C PRO A 41 -0.77 5.32 4.66
N PHE A 42 -1.32 5.07 3.46
CA PHE A 42 -1.04 5.86 2.27
C PHE A 42 -2.34 6.30 1.61
N THR A 43 -2.39 7.58 1.25
CA THR A 43 -3.51 8.19 0.52
C THR A 43 -2.97 9.04 -0.62
N GLY A 44 -3.82 9.39 -1.58
CA GLY A 44 -3.41 10.25 -2.69
C GLY A 44 -4.61 10.79 -3.47
N ASN A 45 -4.53 12.05 -3.88
CA ASN A 45 -5.62 12.73 -4.59
C ASN A 45 -5.90 12.15 -5.99
N LYS A 46 -4.96 11.38 -6.53
CA LYS A 46 -5.04 10.68 -7.82
C LYS A 46 -4.36 9.33 -7.68
N LEU A 47 -4.73 8.36 -8.53
CA LEU A 47 -4.12 7.03 -8.52
C LEU A 47 -2.59 7.08 -8.61
N GLY A 48 -2.03 7.88 -9.53
CA GLY A 48 -0.57 8.01 -9.65
C GLY A 48 0.10 8.59 -8.40
N ALA A 49 -0.56 9.53 -7.70
CA ALA A 49 -0.04 10.08 -6.45
C ALA A 49 -0.08 9.04 -5.31
N LEU A 50 -1.15 8.23 -5.24
CA LEU A 50 -1.24 7.12 -4.31
C LEU A 50 -0.12 6.10 -4.54
N LEU A 51 0.11 5.68 -5.79
CA LEU A 51 1.18 4.73 -6.12
C LEU A 51 2.56 5.31 -5.80
N LEU A 52 2.80 6.58 -6.10
CA LEU A 52 4.05 7.25 -5.70
C LEU A 52 4.26 7.26 -4.19
N ASN A 53 3.20 7.49 -3.41
CA ASN A 53 3.27 7.43 -1.96
C ASN A 53 3.55 6.01 -1.46
N ILE A 54 2.92 4.99 -2.04
CA ILE A 54 3.19 3.58 -1.73
C ILE A 54 4.67 3.23 -1.99
N MET A 55 5.25 3.73 -3.09
CA MET A 55 6.63 3.40 -3.48
C MET A 55 7.70 4.18 -2.71
N HIS A 56 7.44 5.44 -2.33
CA HIS A 56 8.51 6.35 -1.87
C HIS A 56 8.23 7.08 -0.57
N ALA A 57 7.00 7.10 -0.06
CA ALA A 57 6.72 7.80 1.19
C ALA A 57 7.30 7.02 2.38
N PRO A 58 7.73 7.72 3.44
CA PRO A 58 8.14 7.05 4.67
C PRO A 58 6.98 6.25 5.25
N LEU A 59 7.28 5.07 5.82
CA LEU A 59 6.28 4.26 6.51
C LEU A 59 5.72 5.07 7.70
N PRO A 60 4.39 5.24 7.81
CA PRO A 60 3.81 5.97 8.92
C PRO A 60 3.98 5.19 10.22
N VAL A 61 4.33 5.91 11.29
CA VAL A 61 4.32 5.34 12.65
C VAL A 61 2.90 5.40 13.20
N PRO A 62 2.31 4.28 13.65
CA PRO A 62 1.02 4.32 14.33
C PRO A 62 1.15 5.18 15.60
N SER A 63 0.23 6.12 15.79
CA SER A 63 0.18 7.03 16.94
C SER A 63 -0.57 6.44 18.12
#